data_AF-A0A9D1NAK4-F1
#
_entry.id   AF-A0A9D1NAK4-F1
#
_cell.length_a   1.000
_cell.length_b   1.000
_cell.length_c   1.000
_cell.angle_alpha   90.00
_cell.angle_beta   90.00
_cell.angle_gamma   90.00
#
_symmetry.space_group_name_H-M   'P 1'
#
loop_
_entity.id
_entity.type
_entity.pdbx_description
1 polymer ?
#
loop_
_entity_poly.entity_id
_entity_poly.type
_entity_poly.pdbx_seq_one_letter_code
_entity_poly.pdbx_strand_id
1 'polypeptide(L)'
;MEQKKAIRDYKVLTEKISSDNVAEMAELIAMRETRAFIGFMGYHAEKAHKQLRRDIFGKNEPGYTISENYELVQNVALFLCSHYGEYLDDVLYISKRGKQITIKMECYLIITRMLAGDYRALYKYQSLEVTSEKTEPEYE
;
A
#
# COMPACT_ATOMS: atom_id res chain seq x y z
N MET A 1 11.44 16.40 23.50
CA MET A 1 10.34 15.41 23.54
C MET A 1 10.86 14.15 22.89
N GLU A 2 11.06 13.08 23.67
CA GLU A 2 11.36 11.76 23.08
C GLU A 2 10.17 11.36 22.21
N GLN A 3 10.38 11.30 20.90
CA GLN A 3 9.38 10.76 19.99
C GLN A 3 9.33 9.25 20.24
N LYS A 4 8.26 8.79 20.88
CA LYS A 4 7.95 7.36 20.95
C LYS A 4 7.90 6.83 19.53
N LYS A 5 8.81 5.89 19.22
CA LYS A 5 8.75 5.10 17.98
C LYS A 5 7.33 4.55 17.88
N ALA A 6 6.55 5.00 16.90
CA ALA A 6 5.15 4.64 16.78
C ALA A 6 5.06 3.11 16.60
N ILE A 7 4.70 2.41 17.68
CA ILE A 7 4.32 1.00 17.62
C ILE A 7 2.95 1.01 16.96
N ARG A 8 2.94 0.80 15.64
CA ARG A 8 1.71 0.68 14.86
C ARG A 8 1.01 -0.61 15.28
N ASP A 9 -0.20 -0.50 15.82
CA ASP A 9 -0.98 -1.66 16.27
C ASP A 9 -2.04 -2.01 15.22
N TYR A 10 -2.06 -3.25 14.75
CA TYR A 10 -3.07 -3.74 13.81
C TYR A 10 -4.49 -3.67 14.38
N LYS A 11 -4.66 -3.49 15.70
CA LYS A 11 -5.97 -3.24 16.32
C LYS A 11 -6.71 -2.08 15.69
N VAL A 12 -6.02 -1.04 15.23
CA VAL A 12 -6.65 0.12 14.59
C VAL A 12 -7.50 -0.30 13.38
N LEU A 13 -7.14 -1.38 12.68
CA LEU A 13 -7.90 -1.88 11.52
C LEU A 13 -9.24 -2.54 11.89
N THR A 14 -9.54 -2.70 13.17
CA THR A 14 -10.82 -3.22 13.67
C THR A 14 -11.74 -2.12 14.20
N GLU A 15 -11.25 -0.88 14.25
CA GLU A 15 -12.01 0.28 14.69
C GLU A 15 -12.85 0.86 13.54
N LYS A 16 -13.80 1.73 13.91
CA LYS A 16 -14.48 2.57 12.92
C LYS A 16 -13.50 3.56 12.32
N ILE A 17 -13.61 3.79 11.03
CA ILE A 17 -12.80 4.78 10.33
C ILE A 17 -13.17 6.17 10.86
N SER A 18 -12.17 6.95 11.23
CA SER A 18 -12.31 8.30 11.77
C SER A 18 -11.17 9.20 11.30
N SER A 19 -11.31 10.51 11.50
CA SER A 19 -10.24 11.48 11.20
C SER A 19 -8.93 11.16 11.93
N ASP A 20 -9.01 10.54 13.11
CA ASP A 20 -7.87 10.38 14.00
C ASP A 20 -7.05 9.14 13.64
N ASN A 21 -7.70 8.10 13.09
CA ASN A 21 -7.06 6.82 12.77
C ASN A 21 -6.88 6.56 11.26
N VAL A 22 -7.51 7.34 10.37
CA VAL A 22 -7.47 7.12 8.91
C VAL A 22 -6.05 7.08 8.34
N ALA A 23 -5.16 7.95 8.83
CA ALA A 23 -3.78 7.99 8.37
C ALA A 23 -3.04 6.70 8.75
N GLU A 24 -3.21 6.23 9.99
CA GLU A 24 -2.57 5.00 10.45
C GLU A 24 -3.12 3.76 9.74
N MET A 25 -4.45 3.69 9.56
CA MET A 25 -5.10 2.63 8.79
C MET A 25 -4.55 2.56 7.36
N ALA A 26 -4.48 3.69 6.67
CA ALA A 26 -3.99 3.75 5.30
C ALA A 26 -2.55 3.29 5.17
N GLU A 27 -1.67 3.70 6.10
CA GLU A 27 -0.27 3.26 6.13
C GLU A 27 -0.13 1.76 6.37
N LEU A 28 -0.89 1.20 7.32
CA LEU A 28 -0.88 -0.23 7.62
C LEU A 28 -1.40 -1.08 6.45
N ILE A 29 -2.47 -0.63 5.81
CA ILE A 29 -3.03 -1.27 4.61
C ILE A 29 -2.00 -1.24 3.48
N ALA A 30 -1.39 -0.08 3.19
CA ALA A 30 -0.39 0.06 2.15
C ALA A 30 0.85 -0.83 2.39
N MET A 31 1.37 -0.88 3.62
CA MET A 31 2.48 -1.79 3.95
C MET A 31 2.12 -3.26 3.79
N ARG A 32 0.91 -3.67 4.20
CA ARG A 32 0.45 -5.05 4.09
C ARG A 32 0.37 -5.48 2.63
N GLU A 33 -0.27 -4.69 1.79
CA GLU A 33 -0.48 -5.04 0.39
C GLU A 33 0.80 -4.99 -0.43
N THR A 34 1.63 -3.97 -0.25
CA THR A 34 2.94 -3.91 -0.93
C THR A 34 3.81 -5.11 -0.58
N ARG A 35 3.76 -5.58 0.68
CA ARG A 35 4.47 -6.80 1.10
C ARG A 35 3.90 -8.06 0.46
N ALA A 36 2.58 -8.19 0.42
CA ALA A 36 1.92 -9.34 -0.20
C ALA A 36 2.25 -9.44 -1.70
N PHE A 37 2.37 -8.29 -2.36
CA PHE A 37 2.67 -8.20 -3.79
C PHE A 37 4.11 -8.55 -4.17
N ILE A 38 5.04 -8.66 -3.21
CA ILE A 38 6.43 -9.08 -3.49
C ILE A 38 6.46 -10.45 -4.18
N GLY A 39 5.64 -11.40 -3.73
CA GLY A 39 5.57 -12.73 -4.35
C GLY A 39 5.06 -12.71 -5.80
N PHE A 40 4.35 -11.66 -6.21
CA PHE A 40 3.77 -11.56 -7.55
C PHE A 40 4.60 -10.68 -8.51
N MET A 41 5.13 -9.55 -8.03
CA MET A 41 5.86 -8.57 -8.87
C MET A 41 7.37 -8.57 -8.62
N GLY A 42 7.86 -9.41 -7.72
CA GLY A 42 9.26 -9.54 -7.34
C GLY A 42 9.88 -8.22 -6.94
N TYR A 43 11.03 -7.93 -7.54
CA TYR A 43 11.85 -6.75 -7.26
C TYR A 43 11.07 -5.42 -7.26
N HIS A 44 10.05 -5.25 -8.10
CA HIS A 44 9.31 -3.97 -8.19
C HIS A 44 8.47 -3.71 -6.96
N ALA A 45 7.68 -4.70 -6.53
CA ALA A 45 6.93 -4.59 -5.30
C ALA A 45 7.85 -4.56 -4.07
N GLU A 46 8.98 -5.27 -4.12
CA GLU A 46 9.98 -5.22 -3.04
C GLU A 46 10.57 -3.82 -2.88
N LYS A 47 10.96 -3.17 -3.99
CA LYS A 47 11.47 -1.80 -4.00
C LYS A 47 10.43 -0.83 -3.46
N ALA A 48 9.19 -0.90 -3.95
CA ALA A 48 8.08 -0.08 -3.48
C ALA A 48 7.83 -0.28 -1.97
N HIS A 49 7.81 -1.54 -1.51
CA HIS A 49 7.63 -1.88 -0.09
C HIS A 49 8.76 -1.32 0.79
N LYS A 50 10.02 -1.47 0.38
CA LYS A 50 11.18 -0.95 1.11
C LYS A 50 11.16 0.57 1.22
N GLN A 51 10.85 1.27 0.13
CA GLN A 51 10.74 2.73 0.12
C GLN A 51 9.56 3.22 0.96
N LEU A 52 8.38 2.63 0.77
CA LEU A 52 7.20 2.98 1.55
C LEU A 52 7.41 2.75 3.05
N ARG A 53 8.05 1.63 3.43
CA ARG A 53 8.41 1.35 4.83
C ARG A 53 9.30 2.46 5.37
N ARG A 54 10.34 2.86 4.64
CA ARG A 54 11.22 3.96 5.04
C ARG A 54 10.45 5.26 5.25
N ASP A 55 9.57 5.61 4.32
CA ASP A 55 8.78 6.83 4.42
C ASP A 55 7.89 6.83 5.66
N ILE A 56 7.20 5.72 5.90
CA ILE A 56 6.30 5.56 7.02
C ILE A 56 7.00 5.71 8.38
N PHE A 57 8.20 5.12 8.52
CA PHE A 57 8.94 5.17 9.79
C PHE A 57 9.84 6.41 9.90
N GLY A 58 10.24 7.01 8.79
CA GLY A 58 11.12 8.19 8.72
C GLY A 58 10.40 9.53 8.61
N LYS A 59 9.08 9.57 8.36
CA LYS A 59 8.33 10.82 8.11
C LYS A 59 8.42 11.89 9.20
N ASN A 60 8.77 11.52 10.43
CA ASN A 60 8.92 12.45 11.56
C ASN A 60 10.37 12.90 11.79
N GLU A 61 11.33 12.36 11.04
CA GLU A 61 12.74 12.71 11.12
C GLU A 61 12.99 14.07 10.45
N PRO A 62 13.68 15.02 11.12
CA PRO A 62 13.99 16.31 10.52
C PRO A 62 14.81 16.17 9.22
N GLY A 63 14.33 16.80 8.15
CA GLY A 63 15.01 16.77 6.84
C GLY A 63 14.79 15.48 6.03
N TYR A 64 13.91 14.57 6.48
CA TYR A 64 13.54 13.39 5.68
C TYR A 64 12.65 13.79 4.51
N THR A 65 13.00 13.31 3.31
CA THR A 65 12.21 13.50 2.09
C THR A 65 11.39 12.25 1.81
N ILE A 66 10.06 12.40 1.83
CA ILE A 66 9.10 11.33 1.51
C ILE A 66 9.19 10.96 0.02
N SER A 67 9.24 9.67 -0.29
CA SER A 67 9.26 9.18 -1.68
C SER A 67 7.88 9.22 -2.35
N GLU A 68 7.87 9.15 -3.68
CA GLU A 68 6.65 9.05 -4.49
C GLU A 68 5.77 7.84 -4.11
N ASN A 69 6.35 6.77 -3.55
CA ASN A 69 5.55 5.61 -3.14
C ASN A 69 4.58 5.89 -1.99
N TYR A 70 4.75 7.01 -1.26
CA TYR A 70 3.78 7.42 -0.24
C TYR A 70 2.44 7.87 -0.85
N GLU A 71 2.37 8.10 -2.16
CA GLU A 71 1.10 8.28 -2.87
C GLU A 71 0.15 7.09 -2.70
N LEU A 72 0.68 5.87 -2.52
CA LEU A 72 -0.12 4.68 -2.21
C LEU A 72 -0.94 4.89 -0.92
N VAL A 73 -0.32 5.47 0.11
CA VAL A 73 -0.96 5.78 1.38
C VAL A 73 -1.97 6.90 1.20
N GLN A 74 -1.62 7.95 0.47
CA GLN A 74 -2.50 9.10 0.27
C GLN A 74 -3.78 8.73 -0.48
N ASN A 75 -3.69 7.89 -1.51
CA ASN A 75 -4.86 7.42 -2.25
C ASN A 75 -5.78 6.54 -1.39
N VAL A 76 -5.21 5.66 -0.56
CA VAL A 76 -6.00 4.86 0.38
C VAL A 76 -6.65 5.76 1.45
N ALA A 77 -5.91 6.71 2.01
CA ALA A 77 -6.44 7.64 3.00
C ALA A 77 -7.59 8.47 2.42
N LEU A 78 -7.42 9.02 1.22
CA LEU A 78 -8.45 9.78 0.51
C LEU A 78 -9.73 8.97 0.32
N PHE A 79 -9.59 7.69 -0.08
CA PHE A 79 -10.73 6.79 -0.19
C PHE A 79 -11.41 6.57 1.17
N LEU A 80 -10.65 6.22 2.21
CA LEU A 80 -11.17 5.99 3.56
C LEU A 80 -11.85 7.23 4.17
N CYS A 81 -11.41 8.45 3.83
CA CYS A 81 -12.07 9.68 4.28
C CYS A 81 -13.55 9.75 3.88
N SER A 82 -13.94 9.10 2.77
CA SER A 82 -15.34 9.05 2.32
C SER A 82 -16.19 8.04 3.10
N HIS A 83 -15.58 7.27 4.00
CA HIS A 83 -16.16 6.14 4.72
C HIS A 83 -16.08 6.29 6.26
N TYR A 84 -16.07 7.53 6.75
CA TYR A 84 -16.05 7.77 8.19
C TYR A 84 -17.29 7.21 8.89
N GLY A 85 -17.06 6.56 10.04
CA GLY A 85 -18.09 5.89 10.83
C GLY A 85 -18.38 4.44 10.43
N GLU A 86 -17.85 3.98 9.30
CA GLU A 86 -17.92 2.59 8.83
C GLU A 86 -16.72 1.76 9.32
N TYR A 87 -16.83 0.45 9.24
CA TYR A 87 -15.74 -0.49 9.47
C TYR A 87 -15.10 -0.93 8.16
N LEU A 88 -13.81 -1.23 8.17
CA LEU A 88 -13.12 -1.73 6.96
C LEU A 88 -13.75 -3.01 6.39
N ASP A 89 -14.38 -3.84 7.22
CA ASP A 89 -15.04 -5.08 6.79
C ASP A 89 -16.48 -4.89 6.30
N ASP A 90 -17.02 -3.66 6.34
CA ASP A 90 -18.33 -3.35 5.79
C ASP A 90 -18.33 -3.53 4.27
N VAL A 91 -19.47 -4.03 3.75
CA VAL A 91 -19.65 -4.31 2.32
C VAL A 91 -19.86 -3.00 1.58
N LEU A 92 -18.94 -2.69 0.66
CA LEU A 92 -18.98 -1.51 -0.19
C LEU A 92 -19.91 -1.71 -1.40
N TYR A 93 -19.74 -2.81 -2.12
CA TYR A 93 -20.58 -3.15 -3.28
C TYR A 93 -20.50 -4.63 -3.65
N ILE A 94 -21.44 -5.08 -4.48
CA ILE A 94 -21.39 -6.41 -5.12
C ILE A 94 -20.80 -6.25 -6.51
N SER A 95 -19.66 -6.92 -6.75
CA SER A 95 -19.01 -6.90 -8.06
C SER A 95 -19.89 -7.49 -9.16
N LYS A 96 -19.57 -7.20 -10.42
CA LYS A 96 -20.24 -7.79 -11.60
C LYS A 96 -20.25 -9.33 -11.61
N ARG A 97 -19.34 -9.97 -10.85
CA ARG A 97 -19.25 -11.43 -10.69
C ARG A 97 -20.03 -11.96 -9.48
N GLY A 98 -20.83 -11.13 -8.81
CA GLY A 98 -21.61 -11.51 -7.63
C GLY A 98 -20.80 -11.56 -6.31
N LYS A 99 -19.49 -11.27 -6.34
CA LYS A 99 -18.67 -11.25 -5.12
C LYS A 99 -18.88 -9.94 -4.36
N GLN A 100 -19.15 -10.03 -3.06
CA GLN A 100 -19.15 -8.89 -2.14
C GLN A 100 -17.73 -8.32 -1.99
N ILE A 101 -17.59 -7.02 -2.19
CA ILE A 101 -16.35 -6.27 -2.01
C ILE A 101 -16.52 -5.39 -0.79
N THR A 102 -15.61 -5.53 0.17
CA THR A 102 -15.57 -4.69 1.38
C THR A 102 -14.73 -3.43 1.14
N ILE A 103 -14.85 -2.44 2.04
CA ILE A 103 -14.01 -1.23 2.03
C ILE A 103 -12.53 -1.61 2.08
N LYS A 104 -12.15 -2.57 2.93
CA LYS A 104 -10.79 -3.12 3.04
C LYS A 104 -10.29 -3.67 1.71
N MET A 105 -11.13 -4.49 1.05
CA MET A 105 -10.78 -5.08 -0.23
C MET A 105 -10.59 -4.02 -1.32
N GLU A 106 -11.40 -2.96 -1.33
CA GLU A 106 -11.22 -1.88 -2.30
C GLU A 106 -9.93 -1.10 -2.06
N CYS A 107 -9.52 -0.88 -0.80
CA CYS A 107 -8.21 -0.30 -0.49
C CYS A 107 -7.06 -1.13 -1.07
N TYR A 108 -7.15 -2.46 -0.98
CA TYR A 108 -6.16 -3.37 -1.55
C TYR A 108 -6.13 -3.28 -3.08
N LEU A 109 -7.30 -3.15 -3.71
CA LEU A 109 -7.43 -2.99 -5.15
C LEU A 109 -6.87 -1.64 -5.63
N ILE A 110 -7.01 -0.55 -4.86
CA ILE A 110 -6.39 0.75 -5.17
C ILE A 110 -4.87 0.58 -5.31
N ILE A 111 -4.21 0.02 -4.28
CA ILE A 111 -2.76 -0.20 -4.28
C ILE A 111 -2.34 -1.12 -5.43
N THR A 112 -3.08 -2.21 -5.63
CA THR A 112 -2.83 -3.16 -6.73
C THR A 112 -2.86 -2.47 -8.09
N ARG A 113 -3.87 -1.62 -8.33
CA ARG A 113 -4.03 -0.91 -9.61
C ARG A 113 -2.89 0.08 -9.85
N MET A 114 -2.45 0.79 -8.81
CA MET A 114 -1.33 1.74 -8.88
C MET A 114 -0.03 1.00 -9.23
N LEU A 115 0.36 0.00 -8.43
CA LEU A 115 1.59 -0.78 -8.68
C LEU A 115 1.59 -1.46 -10.06
N ALA A 116 0.46 -2.07 -10.45
CA ALA A 116 0.34 -2.68 -11.77
C ALA A 116 0.41 -1.64 -12.90
N GLY A 117 -0.06 -0.42 -12.67
CA GLY A 117 0.09 0.72 -13.58
C GLY A 117 1.56 1.06 -13.80
N ASP A 118 2.31 1.28 -12.72
CA ASP A 118 3.73 1.64 -12.76
C ASP A 118 4.57 0.54 -13.40
N TYR A 119 4.28 -0.71 -13.06
CA TYR A 119 4.92 -1.87 -13.69
C TYR A 119 4.66 -1.89 -15.19
N ARG A 120 3.40 -1.76 -15.63
CA ARG A 120 3.11 -1.72 -17.08
C ARG A 120 3.81 -0.56 -17.78
N ALA A 121 3.89 0.61 -17.15
CA ALA A 121 4.57 1.77 -17.72
C ALA A 121 6.08 1.52 -17.88
N LEU A 122 6.73 0.95 -16.87
CA LEU A 122 8.16 0.61 -16.89
C LEU A 122 8.51 -0.41 -17.99
N TYR A 123 7.64 -1.39 -18.20
CA TYR A 123 7.84 -2.47 -19.16
C TYR A 123 7.29 -2.17 -20.56
N LYS A 124 6.60 -1.03 -20.76
CA LYS A 124 5.94 -0.68 -22.02
C LYS A 124 6.89 -0.63 -23.22
N TYR A 125 8.14 -0.22 -23.00
CA TYR A 125 9.15 -0.02 -24.04
C TYR A 125 10.29 -1.05 -24.00
N GLN A 126 10.13 -2.16 -23.27
CA GLN A 126 11.13 -3.23 -23.28
C GLN A 126 10.97 -4.09 -24.53
N SER A 127 12.10 -4.46 -25.15
CA SER A 127 12.11 -5.37 -26.30
C SER A 127 11.56 -6.73 -25.88
N LEU A 128 10.62 -7.26 -26.67
CA LEU A 128 10.10 -8.61 -26.49
C LEU A 128 11.13 -9.70 -26.84
N GLU A 129 12.17 -9.33 -27.60
CA GLU A 129 13.20 -10.25 -28.11
C GLU A 129 14.40 -10.38 -27.17
N VAL A 130 14.54 -9.48 -26.20
CA VAL A 130 15.66 -9.46 -25.25
C VAL A 130 15.13 -9.76 -23.86
N THR A 131 15.35 -10.98 -23.38
CA THR A 131 15.15 -11.33 -21.97
C THR A 131 16.49 -11.29 -21.26
N SER A 132 16.58 -10.52 -20.18
CA SER A 132 17.67 -10.69 -19.22
C SER A 132 17.23 -11.74 -18.22
N GLU A 133 17.94 -12.88 -18.16
CA GLU A 133 17.83 -13.76 -17.00
C GLU A 133 18.29 -12.95 -15.79
N LYS A 134 17.35 -12.60 -14.92
CA LYS A 134 17.70 -12.02 -13.62
C LYS A 134 18.09 -13.19 -12.73
N THR A 135 19.30 -13.14 -12.18
CA THR A 135 19.72 -13.99 -11.07
C THR A 135 18.69 -13.89 -9.94
N GLU A 136 18.30 -15.03 -9.37
CA GLU A 136 17.37 -15.05 -8.24
C GLU A 136 17.89 -14.13 -7.11
N PRO A 137 17.03 -13.32 -6.49
CA PRO A 137 17.46 -12.48 -5.38
C PRO A 137 17.92 -13.36 -4.22
N GLU A 138 19.16 -13.17 -3.78
CA GLU A 138 19.65 -13.74 -2.52
C GLU A 138 18.92 -13.06 -1.36
N TYR A 139 18.20 -13.85 -0.57
CA TYR A 139 17.55 -13.39 0.65
C TYR A 139 18.53 -13.60 1.81
N GLU A 140 19.03 -12.52 2.41
CA GLU A 140 19.75 -12.54 3.71
C GLU A 140 18.82 -12.83 4.89
#